data_AF-T1G8N4-F1
#
_entry.id   AF-T1G8N4-F1
#
_cell.length_a   1.000
_cell.length_b   1.000
_cell.length_c   1.000
_cell.angle_alpha   90.00
_cell.angle_beta   90.00
_cell.angle_gamma   90.00
#
_symmetry.space_group_name_H-M   'P 1'
#
loop_
_entity.id
_entity.type
_entity.pdbx_description
1 polymer ?
#
loop_
_entity_poly.entity_id
_entity_poly.type
_entity_poly.pdbx_seq_one_letter_code
_entity_poly.pdbx_strand_id
1 'polypeptide(L)'
;TKGAWDRLLPGDLAEKFDFKKRVPLKRVGENQELANLAAFLISDFAGYINGEVISIDGGEWLQGAGQMNGLEAIPNEMWDMLEQMTRAAKGS
;
A
#
# COMPACT_ATOMS: atom_id res chain seq x y z
N THR A 1 -14.33 -5.83 -13.46
CA THR A 1 -15.11 -6.94 -14.05
C THR A 1 -14.18 -7.88 -14.81
N LYS A 2 -14.61 -9.11 -15.11
CA LYS A 2 -13.77 -10.08 -15.84
C LYS A 2 -13.30 -9.49 -17.17
N GLY A 3 -11.99 -9.50 -17.41
CA GLY A 3 -11.36 -8.96 -18.62
C GLY A 3 -11.34 -7.43 -18.75
N ALA A 4 -11.68 -6.66 -17.71
CA ALA A 4 -11.48 -5.21 -17.75
C ALA A 4 -9.99 -4.85 -17.74
N TRP A 5 -9.21 -5.53 -16.89
CA TRP A 5 -7.78 -5.33 -16.78
C TRP A 5 -7.02 -5.77 -18.05
N ASP A 6 -7.41 -6.89 -18.66
CA ASP A 6 -6.79 -7.34 -19.93
C ASP A 6 -6.99 -6.34 -21.08
N ARG A 7 -8.10 -5.59 -21.05
CA ARG A 7 -8.40 -4.53 -22.04
C ARG A 7 -7.67 -3.23 -21.75
N LEU A 8 -7.48 -2.90 -20.48
CA LEU A 8 -6.80 -1.67 -20.06
C LEU A 8 -5.27 -1.83 -20.06
N LEU A 9 -4.77 -3.04 -19.84
CA LEU A 9 -3.35 -3.37 -19.67
C LEU A 9 -2.98 -4.55 -20.59
N PRO A 10 -2.94 -4.35 -21.91
CA PRO A 10 -2.62 -5.42 -22.86
C PRO A 10 -1.15 -5.85 -22.76
N GLY A 11 -0.87 -7.12 -23.05
CA GLY A 11 0.50 -7.67 -23.13
C GLY A 11 1.22 -7.75 -21.78
N ASP A 12 2.47 -7.31 -21.75
CA ASP A 12 3.33 -7.31 -20.55
C ASP A 12 2.98 -6.19 -19.55
N LEU A 13 2.09 -5.28 -19.94
CA LEU A 13 1.63 -4.19 -19.08
C LEU A 13 0.93 -4.71 -17.82
N ALA A 14 0.20 -5.82 -17.89
CA ALA A 14 -0.46 -6.39 -16.72
C ALA A 14 0.54 -6.77 -15.59
N GLU A 15 1.74 -7.24 -15.95
CA GLU A 15 2.77 -7.61 -14.98
C GLU A 15 3.52 -6.39 -14.43
N LYS A 16 3.77 -5.39 -15.29
CA LYS A 16 4.39 -4.11 -14.93
C LYS A 16 3.50 -3.30 -14.00
N PHE A 17 2.18 -3.40 -14.17
CA PHE A 17 1.17 -2.70 -13.38
C PHE A 17 0.48 -3.63 -12.38
N ASP A 18 1.17 -4.67 -11.90
CA ASP A 18 0.64 -5.51 -10.84
C ASP A 18 0.47 -4.71 -9.54
N PHE A 19 -0.76 -4.27 -9.30
CA PHE A 19 -1.15 -3.47 -8.14
C PHE A 19 -0.77 -4.12 -6.82
N LYS A 20 -0.70 -5.46 -6.75
CA LYS A 20 -0.34 -6.18 -5.53
C LYS A 20 1.07 -5.85 -5.06
N LYS A 21 1.99 -5.47 -5.96
CA LYS A 21 3.37 -5.09 -5.61
C LYS A 21 3.43 -3.78 -4.82
N ARG A 22 2.46 -2.89 -5.06
CA ARG A 22 2.36 -1.56 -4.42
C ARG A 22 1.64 -1.59 -3.07
N VAL A 23 0.87 -2.63 -2.81
CA VAL A 23 0.09 -2.79 -1.58
C VAL A 23 0.90 -3.57 -0.54
N PRO A 24 1.10 -3.07 0.69
CA PRO A 24 1.75 -3.80 1.77
C PRO A 24 1.16 -5.19 2.05
N LEU A 25 -0.17 -5.35 1.99
CA LEU A 25 -0.84 -6.65 2.14
C LEU A 25 -0.63 -7.63 0.96
N LYS A 26 0.05 -7.23 -0.12
CA LYS A 26 0.37 -8.07 -1.29
C LYS A 26 -0.84 -8.71 -1.99
N ARG A 27 -2.01 -8.09 -1.84
CA ARG A 27 -3.26 -8.45 -2.53
C ARG A 27 -4.09 -7.22 -2.79
N VAL A 28 -5.01 -7.32 -3.74
CA VAL A 28 -6.09 -6.34 -3.91
C VAL A 28 -7.22 -6.65 -2.94
N GLY A 29 -8.02 -5.63 -2.59
CA GLY A 29 -9.20 -5.79 -1.76
C GLY A 29 -10.29 -6.60 -2.47
N GLU A 30 -11.11 -7.29 -1.67
CA GLU A 30 -12.31 -7.96 -2.12
C GLU A 30 -13.54 -7.08 -1.93
N ASN A 31 -14.53 -7.20 -2.81
CA ASN A 31 -15.78 -6.43 -2.71
C ASN A 31 -16.48 -6.61 -1.35
N GLN A 32 -16.35 -7.79 -0.73
CA GLN A 32 -16.95 -8.08 0.57
C GLN A 32 -16.34 -7.24 1.69
N GLU A 33 -15.05 -6.89 1.61
CA GLU A 33 -14.38 -6.05 2.62
C GLU A 33 -14.96 -4.63 2.62
N LEU A 34 -15.18 -4.06 1.43
CA LEU A 34 -15.87 -2.78 1.27
C LEU A 34 -17.32 -2.87 1.75
N ALA A 35 -18.05 -3.94 1.38
CA ALA A 35 -19.43 -4.13 1.80
C ALA A 35 -19.57 -4.24 3.32
N ASN A 36 -18.65 -4.93 3.99
CA ASN A 36 -18.63 -5.05 5.45
C ASN A 36 -18.38 -3.70 6.12
N LEU A 37 -17.42 -2.91 5.64
CA LEU A 37 -17.16 -1.57 6.16
C LEU A 37 -18.38 -0.67 5.98
N ALA A 38 -18.99 -0.67 4.79
CA ALA A 38 -20.20 0.10 4.51
C ALA A 38 -21.36 -0.32 5.42
N ALA A 39 -21.57 -1.62 5.63
CA ALA A 39 -22.60 -2.15 6.51
C ALA A 39 -22.40 -1.69 7.97
N PHE A 40 -21.15 -1.72 8.46
CA PHE A 40 -20.83 -1.18 9.78
C PHE A 40 -21.13 0.31 9.88
N LEU A 41 -20.67 1.11 8.92
CA LEU A 41 -20.84 2.58 8.94
C LEU A 41 -22.30 3.04 8.87
N ILE A 42 -23.18 2.25 8.23
CA ILE A 42 -24.62 2.57 8.15
C ILE A 42 -25.39 2.03 9.37
N SER A 43 -24.80 1.13 10.16
CA SER A 43 -25.45 0.56 11.33
C SER A 43 -25.46 1.49 12.54
N ASP A 44 -26.35 1.21 13.50
CA ASP A 44 -26.42 1.94 14.78
C ASP A 44 -25.12 1.82 15.60
N PHE A 45 -24.27 0.81 15.33
CA PHE A 45 -22.97 0.66 15.99
C PHE A 45 -21.99 1.79 15.66
N ALA A 46 -22.18 2.48 14.54
CA ALA A 46 -21.36 3.59 14.09
C ALA A 46 -21.98 4.96 14.41
N GLY A 47 -22.98 5.04 15.31
CA GLY A 47 -23.79 6.24 15.53
C GLY A 47 -23.04 7.51 15.97
N TYR A 48 -21.77 7.41 16.36
CA TYR A 48 -20.92 8.56 16.68
C TYR A 48 -19.80 8.84 15.66
N ILE A 49 -19.71 8.04 14.60
CA ILE A 49 -18.76 8.25 13.49
C ILE A 49 -19.42 9.20 12.50
N ASN A 50 -18.92 10.42 12.41
CA ASN A 50 -19.41 11.44 11.49
C ASN A 50 -18.26 12.33 11.02
N GLY A 51 -18.26 12.70 9.72
CA GLY A 51 -17.22 13.54 9.11
C GLY A 51 -15.88 12.84 8.84
N GLU A 52 -15.84 11.51 8.91
CA GLU A 52 -14.62 10.71 8.78
C GLU A 52 -14.36 10.21 7.35
N VAL A 53 -13.09 9.97 7.00
CA VAL A 53 -12.67 9.39 5.72
C VAL A 53 -11.80 8.16 5.97
N ILE A 54 -12.36 6.98 5.75
CA ILE A 54 -11.68 5.71 6.03
C ILE A 54 -11.01 5.17 4.77
N SER A 55 -9.69 5.02 4.81
CA SER A 55 -8.92 4.37 3.74
C SER A 55 -9.02 2.85 3.85
N ILE A 56 -9.33 2.18 2.73
CA ILE A 56 -9.43 0.72 2.63
C ILE A 56 -8.61 0.20 1.43
N ASP A 57 -7.31 0.48 1.45
CA ASP A 57 -6.41 0.27 0.31
C ASP A 57 -5.28 -0.75 0.61
N GLY A 58 -5.35 -1.44 1.74
CA GLY A 58 -4.32 -2.37 2.19
C GLY A 58 -2.97 -1.70 2.48
N GLY A 59 -2.95 -0.37 2.68
CA GLY A 59 -1.78 0.44 2.98
C GLY A 59 -1.11 1.06 1.76
N GLU A 60 -1.69 0.96 0.56
CA GLU A 60 -1.08 1.48 -0.68
C GLU A 60 -0.74 2.97 -0.58
N TRP A 61 -1.64 3.80 -0.06
CA TRP A 61 -1.45 5.25 0.07
C TRP A 61 -0.21 5.56 0.89
N LEU A 62 -0.09 4.97 2.08
CA LEU A 62 1.04 5.20 2.97
C LEU A 62 2.33 4.64 2.37
N GLN A 63 2.26 3.49 1.70
CA GLN A 63 3.41 2.92 0.99
C GLN A 63 3.93 3.85 -0.11
N GLY A 64 3.03 4.43 -0.91
CA GLY A 64 3.39 5.30 -2.02
C GLY A 64 3.81 6.72 -1.61
N ALA A 65 3.28 7.25 -0.51
CA ALA A 65 3.53 8.63 -0.09
C ALA A 65 4.82 8.82 0.74
N GLY A 66 5.32 7.77 1.39
CA GLY A 66 6.50 7.86 2.25
C GLY A 66 7.80 7.98 1.45
N GLN A 67 8.49 9.11 1.58
CA GLN A 67 9.77 9.39 0.88
C GLN A 67 10.81 8.27 1.09
N MET A 68 10.83 7.65 2.26
CA MET A 68 11.84 6.65 2.66
C MET A 68 11.34 5.21 2.58
N ASN A 69 10.10 4.96 2.11
CA ASN A 69 9.55 3.60 2.07
C ASN A 69 10.30 2.69 1.09
N GLY A 70 10.93 3.26 0.05
CA GLY A 70 11.77 2.51 -0.87
C GLY A 70 12.99 1.85 -0.22
N LEU A 71 13.36 2.26 1.01
CA LEU A 71 14.41 1.60 1.78
C LEU A 71 14.02 0.18 2.21
N GLU A 72 12.75 -0.23 2.10
CA GLU A 72 12.34 -1.64 2.31
C GLU A 72 13.04 -2.61 1.36
N ALA A 73 13.53 -2.12 0.22
CA ALA A 73 14.27 -2.92 -0.75
C ALA A 73 15.71 -3.24 -0.30
N ILE A 74 16.19 -2.59 0.77
CA ILE A 74 17.53 -2.80 1.32
C ILE A 74 17.53 -4.07 2.18
N PRO A 75 18.36 -5.07 1.86
CA PRO A 75 18.53 -6.26 2.69
C PRO A 75 18.96 -5.91 4.11
N ASN A 76 18.51 -6.69 5.09
CA ASN A 76 18.76 -6.40 6.50
C ASN A 76 20.26 -6.34 6.84
N GLU A 77 21.05 -7.17 6.16
CA GLU A 77 22.49 -7.31 6.34
C GLU A 77 23.27 -6.06 5.87
N MET A 78 22.65 -5.20 5.05
CA MET A 78 23.29 -3.99 4.54
C MET A 78 23.14 -2.78 5.48
N TRP A 79 22.27 -2.84 6.49
CA TRP A 79 22.01 -1.69 7.36
C TRP A 79 23.22 -1.28 8.19
N ASP A 80 23.97 -2.23 8.73
CA ASP A 80 25.19 -1.94 9.51
C ASP A 80 26.21 -1.16 8.69
N MET A 81 26.37 -1.53 7.40
CA MET A 81 27.25 -0.83 6.47
C MET A 81 26.75 0.60 6.18
N LEU A 82 25.45 0.76 5.91
CA LEU A 82 24.86 2.07 5.62
C LEU A 82 24.95 3.01 6.83
N GLU A 83 24.77 2.48 8.04
CA GLU A 83 24.94 3.23 9.28
C GLU A 83 26.37 3.77 9.40
N GLN A 84 27.38 2.90 9.20
CA GLN A 84 28.79 3.29 9.27
C GLN A 84 29.13 4.39 8.26
N MET A 85 28.69 4.24 7.01
CA MET A 85 28.89 5.26 5.96
C MET A 85 28.26 6.60 6.33
N THR A 86 27.02 6.59 6.83
CA THR A 86 26.29 7.81 7.20
C THR A 86 26.94 8.53 8.38
N ARG A 87 27.45 7.77 9.38
CA ARG A 87 28.19 8.34 10.52
C ARG A 87 29.52 8.94 10.10
N ALA A 88 30.26 8.28 9.20
CA ALA A 88 31.52 8.79 8.67
C ALA A 88 31.34 10.10 7.89
N ALA A 89 30.26 10.22 7.11
CA ALA A 89 29.93 11.43 6.36
C ALA A 89 29.53 12.64 7.24
N LYS A 90 29.06 12.41 8.47
CA LYS A 90 28.72 13.49 9.43
C LYS A 90 29.95 14.16 10.06
N GLY A 91 31.14 13.62 9.86
CA GLY A 91 32.40 14.14 10.41
C GLY A 91 33.20 15.05 9.46
N SER A 92 32.69 15.37 8.27
CA SER A 92 33.33 16.24 7.27
C SER A 92 32.62 17.58 7.12
#